data_AF-A0A2W0H8S4-F1
#
_entry.id   AF-A0A2W0H8S4-F1
#
_cell.length_a   1.000
_cell.length_b   1.000
_cell.length_c   1.000
_cell.angle_alpha   90.00
_cell.angle_beta   90.00
_cell.angle_gamma   90.00
#
_symmetry.space_group_name_H-M   'P 1'
#
loop_
_entity.id
_entity.type
_entity.pdbx_description
1 polymer ?
#
loop_
_entity_poly.entity_id
_entity_poly.type
_entity_poly.pdbx_seq_one_letter_code
_entity_poly.pdbx_strand_id
1 'polypeptide(L)'
;MNSFYYVNNKRCYLLIVDSTGKKVAAPLLREFNDRNERVKSVFITSAQDWNRVIDILHSQTMGTYLYCSCESGLLEQVEKAAVKAGFQVKRGSLWLPIHSQTFSALTAILFLKQRPDVLYARVLHAVSTSQSQSSALITGRHILGFLKEDREMIKAYINEVIPETASVKRFRIASHEEFLPTPLAGAHLLTAIGHNGKWVRPYSIVRYSAEGWYEIAILHTKSSRGGSAYWHEKVKPGHKVLISLPKNGIMPSVSARYHVFYAAGIGITPMISMAEWCCRKGKPFTIHYTARTREECAFYSFLKRRFGSKNRFYFTKEKSPERLLPCSLKTHPIGTAVYICGPPAFNHQFEESAKKYGYPDHSIYTEPFAVPVKQKNEAFTIQTKREVFTVSKDENLLDQLEKKGYPVVSSCRAGHCGTCEIKIIKGDPVHRDRFLTVEERKQGSFIPCVSRGEGGPLLLKL
;
A
#
# COMPACT_ATOMS: atom_id res chain seq x y z
N MET A 1 8.14 -10.22 27.07
CA MET A 1 7.58 -11.24 26.15
C MET A 1 8.34 -11.14 24.85
N ASN A 2 9.08 -12.18 24.49
CA ASN A 2 9.95 -12.16 23.31
C ASN A 2 9.26 -12.91 22.17
N SER A 3 9.12 -12.25 21.02
CA SER A 3 8.45 -12.80 19.84
C SER A 3 9.51 -13.31 18.87
N PHE A 4 9.39 -14.56 18.42
CA PHE A 4 10.31 -15.18 17.46
C PHE A 4 9.60 -15.49 16.15
N TYR A 5 10.35 -15.45 15.04
CA TYR A 5 9.90 -15.89 13.72
C TYR A 5 10.77 -17.04 13.23
N TYR A 6 10.14 -18.10 12.74
CA TYR A 6 10.79 -19.25 12.12
C TYR A 6 10.25 -19.44 10.70
N VAL A 7 11.17 -19.69 9.75
CA VAL A 7 10.84 -19.99 8.35
C VAL A 7 11.48 -21.33 8.01
N ASN A 8 10.66 -22.31 7.66
CA ASN A 8 11.11 -23.54 7.01
C ASN A 8 10.25 -23.77 5.75
N ASN A 9 10.91 -24.30 4.72
CA ASN A 9 10.60 -24.53 3.31
C ASN A 9 9.15 -24.90 2.92
N LYS A 10 8.13 -24.17 3.41
CA LYS A 10 6.76 -23.99 2.88
C LYS A 10 5.77 -23.27 3.83
N ARG A 11 6.11 -22.88 5.07
CA ARG A 11 5.20 -22.09 5.96
C ARG A 11 5.94 -21.20 6.99
N CYS A 12 5.31 -20.09 7.40
CA CYS A 12 5.76 -19.20 8.49
C CYS A 12 4.94 -19.41 9.76
N TYR A 13 5.59 -19.42 10.94
CA TYR A 13 4.92 -19.56 12.24
C TYR A 13 5.33 -18.47 13.23
N LEU A 14 4.42 -18.10 14.13
CA LEU A 14 4.64 -17.22 15.28
C LEU A 14 4.70 -18.06 16.56
N LEU A 15 5.80 -17.98 17.32
CA LEU A 15 5.98 -18.71 18.57
C LEU A 15 6.17 -17.74 19.73
N ILE A 16 5.33 -17.85 20.76
CA ILE A 16 5.36 -17.00 21.95
C ILE A 16 5.81 -17.84 23.14
N VAL A 17 6.88 -17.40 23.80
CA VAL A 17 7.41 -18.00 25.02
C VAL A 17 7.44 -16.93 26.10
N ASP A 18 6.95 -17.26 27.29
CA ASP A 18 6.99 -16.34 28.42
C ASP A 18 8.39 -16.28 29.06
N SER A 19 8.58 -15.37 30.02
CA SER A 19 9.86 -15.14 30.70
C SER A 19 10.38 -16.31 31.54
N THR A 20 9.62 -17.40 31.64
CA THR A 20 9.99 -18.63 32.36
C THR A 20 10.37 -19.78 31.41
N GLY A 21 10.32 -19.55 30.10
CA GLY A 21 10.61 -20.58 29.09
C GLY A 21 9.41 -21.49 28.77
N LYS A 22 8.22 -21.20 29.32
CA LYS A 22 7.01 -21.98 29.05
C LYS A 22 6.36 -21.53 27.74
N LYS A 23 6.09 -22.50 26.85
CA LYS A 23 5.50 -22.28 25.51
C LYS A 23 4.01 -21.98 25.65
N VAL A 24 3.55 -20.85 25.10
CA VAL A 24 2.12 -20.52 25.03
C VAL A 24 1.73 -20.44 23.55
N ALA A 25 1.19 -21.53 23.02
CA ALA A 25 0.72 -21.63 21.64
C ALA A 25 -0.80 -21.38 21.56
N ALA A 26 -1.25 -20.73 20.48
CA ALA A 26 -2.64 -20.75 20.03
C ALA A 26 -2.67 -21.19 18.54
N PRO A 27 -3.72 -21.90 18.08
CA PRO A 27 -3.55 -23.15 17.37
C PRO A 27 -3.44 -23.03 15.85
N LEU A 28 -2.45 -23.71 15.26
CA LEU A 28 -2.60 -24.50 14.03
C LEU A 28 -1.50 -25.58 14.02
N LEU A 29 -1.94 -26.80 14.36
CA LEU A 29 -1.25 -28.11 14.44
C LEU A 29 -0.35 -28.35 13.20
N ARG A 30 0.81 -29.03 13.23
CA ARG A 30 1.13 -30.39 13.74
C ARG A 30 2.65 -30.61 13.63
N GLU A 31 3.23 -31.47 14.47
CA GLU A 31 4.65 -31.87 14.44
C GLU A 31 5.07 -32.44 13.08
N PHE A 32 6.24 -32.01 12.59
CA PHE A 32 7.05 -32.79 11.65
C PHE A 32 8.49 -32.76 12.11
N ASN A 33 8.98 -33.95 12.47
CA ASN A 33 10.35 -34.25 12.77
C ASN A 33 11.02 -34.52 11.42
N ASP A 34 11.90 -33.63 10.93
CA ASP A 34 12.74 -33.98 9.80
C ASP A 34 14.16 -33.41 9.93
N ARG A 35 15.11 -34.31 9.72
CA ARG A 35 16.54 -34.16 9.97
C ARG A 35 17.19 -33.56 8.72
N ASN A 36 17.09 -32.25 8.50
CA ASN A 36 18.06 -31.51 7.67
C ASN A 36 17.82 -29.99 7.65
N GLU A 37 18.94 -29.24 7.70
CA GLU A 37 19.18 -27.86 7.20
C GLU A 37 19.28 -26.63 8.14
N ARG A 38 20.56 -26.27 8.41
CA ARG A 38 21.28 -25.02 8.03
C ARG A 38 20.80 -23.62 8.46
N VAL A 39 20.00 -23.48 9.51
CA VAL A 39 19.91 -22.19 10.23
C VAL A 39 20.01 -22.41 11.73
N LYS A 40 21.02 -21.82 12.37
CA LYS A 40 21.17 -21.82 13.83
C LYS A 40 21.04 -20.40 14.37
N SER A 41 20.09 -20.18 15.25
CA SER A 41 19.92 -18.94 16.01
C SER A 41 20.62 -19.06 17.36
N VAL A 42 21.50 -18.11 17.70
CA VAL A 42 22.19 -18.06 19.00
C VAL A 42 21.90 -16.72 19.66
N PHE A 43 21.47 -16.75 20.93
CA PHE A 43 21.30 -15.55 21.75
C PHE A 43 22.58 -15.28 22.51
N ILE A 44 23.03 -14.01 22.48
CA ILE A 44 24.27 -13.59 23.15
C ILE A 44 23.87 -12.63 24.26
N THR A 45 24.03 -13.08 25.51
CA THR A 45 23.66 -12.31 26.70
C THR A 45 24.87 -11.86 27.51
N SER A 46 26.07 -12.35 27.18
CA SER A 46 27.32 -12.00 27.84
C SER A 46 28.52 -12.08 26.87
N ALA A 47 29.66 -11.49 27.24
CA ALA A 47 30.91 -11.57 26.46
C ALA A 47 31.50 -13.00 26.39
N GLN A 48 31.14 -13.90 27.31
CA GLN A 48 31.56 -15.30 27.27
C GLN A 48 30.78 -16.13 26.25
N ASP A 49 29.53 -15.75 25.94
CA ASP A 49 28.72 -16.36 24.87
C ASP A 49 29.32 -16.09 23.48
N TRP A 50 30.15 -15.05 23.35
CA TRP A 50 30.82 -14.67 22.10
C TRP A 50 31.89 -15.67 21.65
N ASN A 51 32.69 -16.21 22.57
CA ASN A 51 33.71 -17.21 22.22
C ASN A 51 33.07 -18.48 21.63
N ARG A 52 31.90 -18.85 22.16
CA ARG A 52 31.10 -19.97 21.67
C ARG A 52 30.53 -19.73 20.26
N VAL A 53 30.24 -18.47 19.93
CA VAL A 53 29.82 -18.04 18.58
C VAL A 53 31.00 -18.03 17.61
N ILE A 54 32.19 -17.62 18.04
CA ILE A 54 33.41 -17.71 17.24
C ILE A 54 33.73 -19.18 16.92
N ASP A 55 33.66 -20.10 17.90
CA ASP A 55 33.90 -21.53 17.65
C ASP A 55 32.88 -22.12 16.66
N ILE A 56 31.62 -21.69 16.72
CA ILE A 56 30.59 -22.06 15.73
C ILE A 56 30.95 -21.49 14.36
N LEU A 57 31.36 -20.22 14.26
CA LEU A 57 31.70 -19.58 12.99
C LEU A 57 32.96 -20.16 12.33
N HIS A 58 33.96 -20.55 13.12
CA HIS A 58 35.17 -21.20 12.64
C HIS A 58 34.91 -22.64 12.16
N SER A 59 33.86 -23.30 12.64
CA SER A 59 33.50 -24.68 12.27
C SER A 59 32.51 -24.80 11.09
N GLN A 60 32.03 -23.71 10.49
CA GLN A 60 31.06 -23.75 9.39
C GLN A 60 31.69 -23.58 7.99
N THR A 61 31.06 -24.20 6.99
CA THR A 61 31.38 -24.05 5.56
C THR A 61 30.71 -22.82 4.91
N MET A 62 31.23 -22.41 3.74
CA MET A 62 30.79 -21.23 2.97
C MET A 62 29.27 -21.17 2.73
N GLY A 63 28.70 -19.96 2.83
CA GLY A 63 27.28 -19.69 2.55
C GLY A 63 26.34 -19.68 3.77
N THR A 64 26.88 -19.62 5.00
CA THR A 64 26.08 -19.62 6.22
C THR A 64 25.65 -18.20 6.63
N TYR A 65 24.37 -18.02 6.98
CA TYR A 65 23.81 -16.77 7.50
C TYR A 65 23.70 -16.83 9.02
N LEU A 66 24.20 -15.80 9.72
CA LEU A 66 24.08 -15.69 11.17
C LEU A 66 23.26 -14.45 11.53
N TYR A 67 22.26 -14.64 12.40
CA TYR A 67 21.46 -13.56 12.97
C TYR A 67 21.87 -13.34 14.43
N CYS A 68 22.22 -12.11 14.80
CA CYS A 68 22.59 -11.75 16.16
C CYS A 68 21.77 -10.55 16.66
N SER A 69 21.35 -10.62 17.92
CA SER A 69 20.69 -9.55 18.67
C SER A 69 21.50 -9.35 19.95
N CYS A 70 21.96 -8.12 20.22
CA CYS A 70 22.69 -7.78 21.45
C CYS A 70 22.23 -6.42 21.99
N GLU A 71 22.46 -6.16 23.28
CA GLU A 71 22.26 -4.84 23.87
C GLU A 71 23.22 -3.80 23.25
N SER A 72 22.79 -2.53 23.23
CA SER A 72 23.42 -1.45 22.47
C SER A 72 24.91 -1.24 22.75
N GLY A 73 25.41 -1.62 23.94
CA GLY A 73 26.83 -1.49 24.33
C GLY A 73 27.76 -2.58 23.78
N LEU A 74 27.24 -3.74 23.37
CA LEU A 74 28.04 -4.87 22.87
C LEU A 74 28.19 -4.88 21.34
N LEU A 75 27.40 -4.05 20.65
CA LEU A 75 27.27 -4.04 19.20
C LEU A 75 28.62 -3.77 18.50
N GLU A 76 29.37 -2.79 18.99
CA GLU A 76 30.62 -2.37 18.36
C GLU A 76 31.75 -3.41 18.52
N GLN A 77 31.73 -4.18 19.62
CA GLN A 77 32.69 -5.25 19.85
C GLN A 77 32.41 -6.46 18.94
N VAL A 78 31.12 -6.79 18.77
CA VAL A 78 30.64 -7.86 17.89
C VAL A 78 30.98 -7.56 16.42
N GLU A 79 30.80 -6.31 15.97
CA GLU A 79 31.17 -5.90 14.62
C GLU A 79 32.67 -5.99 14.37
N LYS A 80 33.49 -5.47 15.29
CA LYS A 80 34.97 -5.51 15.17
C LYS A 80 35.48 -6.95 15.09
N ALA A 81 34.93 -7.85 15.91
CA ALA A 81 35.31 -9.25 15.92
C ALA A 81 34.88 -9.99 14.63
N ALA A 82 33.69 -9.71 14.10
CA ALA A 82 33.24 -10.31 12.84
C ALA A 82 34.02 -9.83 11.61
N VAL A 83 34.38 -8.53 11.55
CA VAL A 83 35.29 -8.00 10.52
C VAL A 83 36.64 -8.71 10.59
N LYS A 84 37.19 -8.89 11.80
CA LYS A 84 38.46 -9.60 12.03
C LYS A 84 38.40 -11.07 11.58
N ALA A 85 37.24 -11.71 11.64
CA ALA A 85 36.99 -13.07 11.15
C ALA A 85 36.69 -13.15 9.63
N GLY A 86 36.80 -12.03 8.90
CA GLY A 86 36.64 -11.98 7.44
C GLY A 86 35.20 -11.85 6.95
N PHE A 87 34.27 -11.40 7.82
CA PHE A 87 32.88 -11.12 7.43
C PHE A 87 32.69 -9.64 7.09
N GLN A 88 31.92 -9.36 6.04
CA GLN A 88 31.34 -8.04 5.81
C GLN A 88 30.12 -7.85 6.70
N VAL A 89 30.10 -6.71 7.38
CA VAL A 89 29.06 -6.31 8.33
C VAL A 89 28.15 -5.29 7.66
N LYS A 90 26.84 -5.53 7.63
CA LYS A 90 25.84 -4.51 7.26
C LYS A 90 24.89 -4.26 8.42
N ARG A 91 24.81 -3.00 8.86
CA ARG A 91 23.83 -2.51 9.82
C ARG A 91 22.46 -2.35 9.15
N GLY A 92 21.43 -2.90 9.76
CA GLY A 92 20.04 -2.64 9.41
C GLY A 92 19.23 -2.31 10.66
N SER A 93 18.33 -1.32 10.55
CA SER A 93 17.39 -1.01 11.63
C SER A 93 16.06 -1.67 11.32
N LEU A 94 15.60 -2.55 12.21
CA LEU A 94 14.28 -3.15 12.12
C LEU A 94 13.37 -2.52 13.18
N TRP A 95 12.37 -1.76 12.75
CA TRP A 95 11.39 -1.16 13.66
C TRP A 95 10.20 -2.12 13.84
N LEU A 96 10.12 -2.78 14.98
CA LEU A 96 9.01 -3.66 15.33
C LEU A 96 8.16 -3.04 16.44
N PRO A 97 6.81 -3.05 16.32
CA PRO A 97 5.95 -2.62 17.41
C PRO A 97 5.91 -3.70 18.50
N ILE A 98 6.45 -3.38 19.68
CA ILE A 98 6.22 -4.12 20.92
C ILE A 98 5.12 -3.36 21.68
N HIS A 99 4.12 -4.05 22.22
CA HIS A 99 2.98 -3.36 22.84
C HIS A 99 3.37 -2.65 24.16
N SER A 100 2.72 -1.50 24.37
CA SER A 100 2.74 -0.54 25.49
C SER A 100 4.03 0.24 25.78
N GLN A 101 4.06 1.46 25.21
CA GLN A 101 4.69 2.70 25.72
C GLN A 101 6.21 2.93 25.61
N THR A 102 7.03 2.02 25.09
CA THR A 102 8.43 2.33 24.74
C THR A 102 8.89 1.65 23.46
N PHE A 103 9.56 2.40 22.58
CA PHE A 103 10.29 1.85 21.43
C PHE A 103 11.75 1.68 21.84
N SER A 104 12.29 0.47 21.79
CA SER A 104 13.74 0.26 21.74
C SER A 104 14.13 -0.16 20.32
N ALA A 105 15.12 0.52 19.76
CA ALA A 105 15.69 0.15 18.47
C ALA A 105 16.46 -1.17 18.63
N LEU A 106 15.94 -2.26 18.05
CA LEU A 106 16.72 -3.47 17.86
C LEU A 106 17.53 -3.31 16.57
N THR A 107 18.83 -3.06 16.73
CA THR A 107 19.77 -3.06 15.61
C THR A 107 20.06 -4.52 15.23
N ALA A 108 19.75 -4.89 14.00
CA ALA A 108 20.07 -6.20 13.45
C ALA A 108 21.32 -6.09 12.57
N ILE A 109 22.24 -7.04 12.72
CA ILE A 109 23.47 -7.09 11.93
C ILE A 109 23.52 -8.39 11.14
N LEU A 110 23.76 -8.26 9.84
CA LEU A 110 23.94 -9.38 8.92
C LEU A 110 25.43 -9.51 8.57
N PHE A 111 25.96 -10.74 8.65
CA PHE A 111 27.36 -11.06 8.33
C PHE A 111 27.46 -11.90 7.05
N LEU A 112 28.35 -11.53 6.12
CA LEU A 112 28.57 -12.21 4.83
C LEU A 112 30.06 -12.48 4.56
N LYS A 113 30.42 -13.65 4.04
CA LYS A 113 31.80 -13.99 3.62
C LYS A 113 31.86 -14.10 2.08
N GLN A 114 32.65 -13.27 1.39
CA GLN A 114 32.62 -13.07 -0.09
C GLN A 114 33.61 -13.96 -0.89
N ARG A 115 33.29 -14.19 -2.18
CA ARG A 115 34.21 -14.44 -3.32
C ARG A 115 34.21 -13.20 -4.26
N PRO A 116 35.24 -12.97 -5.09
CA PRO A 116 35.49 -11.69 -5.78
C PRO A 116 34.56 -11.32 -6.95
N ASP A 117 33.63 -12.19 -7.37
CA ASP A 117 33.04 -12.07 -8.73
C ASP A 117 31.52 -11.84 -8.77
N VAL A 118 30.84 -11.59 -7.63
CA VAL A 118 29.37 -11.42 -7.60
C VAL A 118 28.93 -10.35 -6.60
N LEU A 119 28.18 -9.35 -7.08
CA LEU A 119 27.69 -8.21 -6.30
C LEU A 119 26.16 -8.19 -6.15
N TYR A 120 25.73 -7.87 -4.92
CA TYR A 120 24.41 -7.47 -4.40
C TYR A 120 23.38 -8.54 -3.98
N ALA A 121 23.01 -8.49 -2.69
CA ALA A 121 21.75 -8.98 -2.15
C ALA A 121 20.98 -7.80 -1.51
N ARG A 122 19.73 -7.61 -1.94
CA ARG A 122 18.67 -6.83 -1.28
C ARG A 122 17.55 -7.83 -1.01
N VAL A 123 17.16 -8.01 0.25
CA VAL A 123 16.19 -9.04 0.64
C VAL A 123 14.78 -8.55 0.30
N LEU A 124 14.15 -9.19 -0.69
CA LEU A 124 12.70 -9.23 -0.89
C LEU A 124 12.32 -10.68 -1.23
N HIS A 125 11.31 -11.20 -0.53
CA HIS A 125 10.80 -12.56 -0.63
C HIS A 125 10.06 -12.81 -1.95
N ALA A 126 10.31 -13.96 -2.58
CA ALA A 126 9.31 -14.76 -3.29
C ALA A 126 9.79 -16.22 -3.40
N VAL A 127 8.94 -17.17 -2.99
CA VAL A 127 9.11 -18.61 -3.26
C VAL A 127 8.11 -18.98 -4.34
N SER A 128 8.59 -19.56 -5.44
CA SER A 128 7.76 -20.28 -6.39
C SER A 128 8.15 -21.76 -6.34
N THR A 129 7.15 -22.63 -6.24
CA THR A 129 7.30 -24.08 -6.36
C THR A 129 6.61 -24.55 -7.62
N SER A 130 7.35 -25.19 -8.53
CA SER A 130 6.82 -26.36 -9.23
C SER A 130 7.95 -27.36 -9.45
N GLN A 131 7.66 -28.62 -9.11
CA GLN A 131 8.49 -29.77 -9.43
C GLN A 131 8.28 -30.10 -10.92
N SER A 132 9.33 -29.98 -11.71
CA SER A 132 9.58 -30.92 -12.80
C SER A 132 11.09 -30.97 -13.06
N GLN A 133 11.62 -32.17 -13.04
CA GLN A 133 13.02 -32.50 -13.23
C GLN A 133 13.57 -31.91 -14.53
N SER A 134 14.65 -31.14 -14.45
CA SER A 134 15.83 -31.22 -15.34
C SER A 134 16.85 -30.15 -14.93
N SER A 135 18.09 -30.60 -14.76
CA SER A 135 19.28 -29.80 -14.54
C SER A 135 19.51 -28.82 -15.71
N ALA A 136 19.49 -27.52 -15.45
CA ALA A 136 20.02 -26.53 -16.37
C ALA A 136 20.68 -25.38 -15.59
N LEU A 137 21.98 -25.17 -15.85
CA LEU A 137 22.73 -24.00 -15.41
C LEU A 137 22.01 -22.73 -15.85
N ILE A 138 21.61 -21.90 -14.89
CA ILE A 138 21.10 -20.56 -15.15
C ILE A 138 22.31 -19.62 -15.26
N THR A 139 22.70 -19.32 -16.50
CA THR A 139 23.66 -18.26 -16.83
C THR A 139 23.04 -16.88 -16.61
N GLY A 140 23.86 -15.89 -16.27
CA GLY A 140 23.51 -14.56 -15.73
C GLY A 140 22.61 -13.62 -16.56
N ARG A 141 21.92 -14.11 -17.60
CA ARG A 141 20.83 -13.38 -18.27
C ARG A 141 19.48 -13.49 -17.55
N HIS A 142 19.26 -14.48 -16.69
CA HIS A 142 17.99 -14.64 -15.96
C HIS A 142 17.87 -13.80 -14.69
N ILE A 143 18.97 -13.25 -14.15
CA ILE A 143 18.93 -12.43 -12.92
C ILE A 143 18.38 -11.02 -13.21
N LEU A 144 18.55 -10.51 -14.43
CA LEU A 144 17.87 -9.29 -14.88
C LEU A 144 16.36 -9.49 -15.13
N GLY A 145 15.87 -10.73 -15.10
CA GLY A 145 14.44 -11.07 -15.20
C GLY A 145 13.68 -11.02 -13.87
N PHE A 146 14.36 -11.16 -12.72
CA PHE A 146 13.73 -11.20 -11.39
C PHE A 146 13.53 -9.82 -10.72
N LEU A 147 14.04 -8.74 -11.35
CA LEU A 147 13.72 -7.36 -10.99
C LEU A 147 12.58 -6.78 -11.85
N LYS A 148 11.83 -7.63 -12.54
CA LYS A 148 10.46 -7.29 -12.92
C LYS A 148 9.61 -7.46 -11.67
N GLU A 149 9.18 -6.34 -11.08
CA GLU A 149 7.93 -6.30 -10.32
C GLU A 149 6.78 -6.69 -11.26
N ASP A 150 6.74 -7.95 -11.70
CA ASP A 150 5.54 -8.51 -12.25
C ASP A 150 4.51 -8.46 -11.14
N ARG A 151 3.40 -7.82 -11.48
CA ARG A 151 2.24 -7.64 -10.64
C ARG A 151 1.69 -9.02 -10.28
N GLU A 152 2.11 -9.58 -9.16
CA GLU A 152 1.35 -10.68 -8.56
C GLU A 152 0.10 -10.05 -7.94
N MET A 153 -0.87 -9.81 -8.82
CA MET A 153 -2.24 -9.57 -8.42
C MET A 153 -2.76 -10.90 -7.86
N ILE A 154 -3.17 -10.86 -6.60
CA ILE A 154 -3.80 -11.96 -5.89
C ILE A 154 -5.06 -12.37 -6.63
N LYS A 155 -5.20 -13.67 -6.90
CA LYS A 155 -6.45 -14.23 -7.40
C LYS A 155 -7.46 -14.26 -6.27
N ALA A 156 -8.52 -13.49 -6.41
CA ALA A 156 -9.57 -13.37 -5.43
C ALA A 156 -10.95 -13.56 -6.09
N TYR A 157 -11.97 -13.61 -5.26
CA TYR A 157 -13.36 -13.66 -5.70
C TYR A 157 -14.23 -12.77 -4.84
N ILE A 158 -15.38 -12.41 -5.39
CA ILE A 158 -16.40 -11.68 -4.65
C ILE A 158 -17.18 -12.66 -3.80
N ASN A 159 -16.99 -12.62 -2.49
CA ASN A 159 -17.76 -13.43 -1.56
C ASN A 159 -19.20 -12.90 -1.40
N GLU A 160 -19.35 -11.58 -1.35
CA GLU A 160 -20.65 -10.95 -1.09
C GLU A 160 -20.78 -9.62 -1.83
N VAL A 161 -22.00 -9.33 -2.31
CA VAL A 161 -22.38 -8.04 -2.90
C VAL A 161 -23.53 -7.48 -2.09
N ILE A 162 -23.34 -6.29 -1.51
CA ILE A 162 -24.30 -5.69 -0.60
C ILE A 162 -24.75 -4.34 -1.17
N PRO A 163 -26.05 -4.14 -1.45
CA PRO A 163 -26.58 -2.83 -1.77
C PRO A 163 -26.41 -1.88 -0.57
N GLU A 164 -25.83 -0.69 -0.79
CA GLU A 164 -25.64 0.31 0.27
C GLU A 164 -26.58 1.50 0.08
N THR A 165 -26.62 2.03 -1.14
CA THR A 165 -27.61 3.02 -1.59
C THR A 165 -28.01 2.70 -3.02
N ALA A 166 -28.94 3.45 -3.60
CA ALA A 166 -29.31 3.30 -5.01
C ALA A 166 -28.12 3.45 -5.97
N SER A 167 -27.05 4.14 -5.56
CA SER A 167 -25.86 4.38 -6.39
C SER A 167 -24.58 3.75 -5.85
N VAL A 168 -24.60 3.12 -4.66
CA VAL A 168 -23.40 2.54 -4.03
C VAL A 168 -23.66 1.07 -3.70
N LYS A 169 -22.71 0.21 -4.09
CA LYS A 169 -22.65 -1.19 -3.68
C LYS A 169 -21.35 -1.46 -2.93
N ARG A 170 -21.41 -2.35 -1.95
CA ARG A 170 -20.25 -2.88 -1.23
C ARG A 170 -19.94 -4.27 -1.75
N PHE A 171 -18.65 -4.59 -1.80
CA PHE A 171 -18.14 -5.86 -2.31
C PHE A 171 -17.16 -6.41 -1.28
N ARG A 172 -17.42 -7.62 -0.78
CA ARG A 172 -16.47 -8.37 0.03
C ARG A 172 -15.65 -9.27 -0.88
N ILE A 173 -14.34 -9.04 -0.86
CA ILE A 173 -13.35 -9.74 -1.66
C ILE A 173 -12.62 -10.70 -0.73
N ALA A 174 -12.64 -11.99 -1.09
CA ALA A 174 -11.94 -13.05 -0.36
C ALA A 174 -11.01 -13.80 -1.32
N SER A 175 -10.07 -14.57 -0.77
CA SER A 175 -9.24 -15.49 -1.55
C SER A 175 -9.39 -16.92 -1.00
N HIS A 176 -9.40 -17.91 -1.89
CA HIS A 176 -9.40 -19.33 -1.53
C HIS A 176 -7.99 -19.89 -1.32
N GLU A 177 -7.00 -19.30 -1.99
CA GLU A 177 -5.67 -19.87 -2.17
C GLU A 177 -4.58 -19.04 -1.46
N GLU A 178 -4.88 -17.78 -1.14
CA GLU A 178 -3.89 -16.82 -0.66
C GLU A 178 -4.34 -16.10 0.61
N PHE A 179 -3.40 -15.91 1.53
CA PHE A 179 -3.62 -15.09 2.72
C PHE A 179 -3.75 -13.62 2.32
N LEU A 180 -4.84 -12.98 2.76
CA LEU A 180 -5.02 -11.54 2.58
C LEU A 180 -4.35 -10.78 3.75
N PRO A 181 -3.26 -10.02 3.52
CA PRO A 181 -2.56 -9.33 4.58
C PRO A 181 -3.42 -8.27 5.27
N THR A 182 -3.14 -7.98 6.54
CA THR A 182 -3.83 -6.90 7.24
C THR A 182 -3.45 -5.55 6.61
N PRO A 183 -4.41 -4.75 6.11
CA PRO A 183 -4.12 -3.47 5.51
C PRO A 183 -3.90 -2.41 6.59
N LEU A 184 -3.07 -1.41 6.27
CA LEU A 184 -3.02 -0.17 7.05
C LEU A 184 -4.32 0.62 6.84
N ALA A 185 -4.68 1.44 7.84
CA ALA A 185 -5.84 2.32 7.73
C ALA A 185 -5.63 3.34 6.60
N GLY A 186 -6.67 3.53 5.79
CA GLY A 186 -6.70 4.35 4.58
C GLY A 186 -5.97 3.74 3.38
N ALA A 187 -5.58 2.46 3.45
CA ALA A 187 -5.05 1.74 2.29
C ALA A 187 -6.12 1.51 1.21
N HIS A 188 -5.66 1.25 -0.02
CA HIS A 188 -6.49 0.92 -1.16
C HIS A 188 -5.99 -0.33 -1.88
N LEU A 189 -6.86 -0.96 -2.65
CA LEU A 189 -6.54 -2.07 -3.55
C LEU A 189 -6.61 -1.60 -4.99
N LEU A 190 -5.65 -1.98 -5.82
CA LEU A 190 -5.92 -2.04 -7.25
C LEU A 190 -6.74 -3.28 -7.52
N THR A 191 -7.88 -3.11 -8.17
CA THR A 191 -8.72 -4.20 -8.64
C THR A 191 -8.63 -4.27 -10.15
N ALA A 192 -8.55 -5.47 -10.72
CA ALA A 192 -8.66 -5.71 -12.14
C ALA A 192 -9.81 -6.68 -12.41
N ILE A 193 -10.82 -6.20 -13.15
CA ILE A 193 -12.07 -6.91 -13.44
C ILE A 193 -12.41 -6.86 -14.93
N GLY A 194 -13.30 -7.75 -15.38
CA GLY A 194 -13.66 -7.93 -16.78
C GLY A 194 -12.72 -8.89 -17.51
N HIS A 195 -13.06 -9.21 -18.77
CA HIS A 195 -12.26 -10.12 -19.60
C HIS A 195 -10.80 -9.63 -19.66
N ASN A 196 -9.86 -10.51 -19.30
CA ASN A 196 -8.42 -10.22 -19.17
C ASN A 196 -8.06 -9.02 -18.27
N GLY A 197 -8.88 -8.72 -17.26
CA GLY A 197 -8.60 -7.62 -16.32
C GLY A 197 -8.72 -6.23 -16.94
N LYS A 198 -9.55 -6.07 -17.99
CA LYS A 198 -9.73 -4.83 -18.77
C LYS A 198 -9.87 -3.57 -17.91
N TRP A 199 -10.58 -3.63 -16.79
CA TRP A 199 -10.79 -2.47 -15.93
C TRP A 199 -9.94 -2.56 -14.66
N VAL A 200 -8.82 -1.83 -14.65
CA VAL A 200 -7.94 -1.70 -13.48
C VAL A 200 -8.27 -0.42 -12.72
N ARG A 201 -8.78 -0.50 -11.48
CA ARG A 201 -9.17 0.68 -10.68
C ARG A 201 -8.77 0.55 -9.22
N PRO A 202 -8.26 1.63 -8.60
CA PRO A 202 -8.06 1.68 -7.16
C PRO A 202 -9.39 1.84 -6.42
N TYR A 203 -9.57 1.14 -5.30
CA TYR A 203 -10.66 1.35 -4.35
C TYR A 203 -10.13 1.26 -2.92
N SER A 204 -10.46 2.25 -2.09
CA SER A 204 -10.10 2.24 -0.67
C SER A 204 -10.73 1.06 0.05
N ILE A 205 -9.94 0.42 0.91
CA ILE A 205 -10.42 -0.65 1.78
C ILE A 205 -11.20 0.00 2.90
N VAL A 206 -12.50 -0.26 2.94
CA VAL A 206 -13.41 0.31 3.95
C VAL A 206 -13.25 -0.45 5.26
N ARG A 207 -13.25 -1.79 5.16
CA ARG A 207 -13.13 -2.73 6.28
C ARG A 207 -12.37 -3.97 5.83
N TYR A 208 -11.87 -4.72 6.79
CA TYR A 208 -11.31 -6.05 6.56
C TYR A 208 -11.64 -6.96 7.75
N SER A 209 -11.59 -8.27 7.54
CA SER A 209 -11.62 -9.26 8.62
C SER A 209 -10.27 -9.96 8.74
N ALA A 210 -9.90 -10.32 9.98
CA ALA A 210 -8.80 -11.24 10.24
C ALA A 210 -9.05 -12.63 9.61
N GLU A 211 -10.32 -12.95 9.33
CA GLU A 211 -10.75 -14.20 8.69
C GLU A 211 -10.59 -14.18 7.15
N GLY A 212 -9.93 -13.16 6.58
CA GLY A 212 -9.44 -13.20 5.20
C GLY A 212 -10.36 -12.59 4.15
N TRP A 213 -10.96 -11.42 4.44
CA TRP A 213 -11.65 -10.63 3.40
C TRP A 213 -11.40 -9.13 3.53
N TYR A 214 -11.48 -8.42 2.39
CA TYR A 214 -11.53 -6.97 2.29
C TYR A 214 -12.90 -6.50 1.81
N GLU A 215 -13.41 -5.41 2.35
CA GLU A 215 -14.64 -4.78 1.88
C GLU A 215 -14.30 -3.44 1.21
N ILE A 216 -14.73 -3.29 -0.04
CA ILE A 216 -14.66 -2.04 -0.79
C ILE A 216 -16.07 -1.54 -1.09
N ALA A 217 -16.23 -0.23 -1.30
CA ALA A 217 -17.50 0.36 -1.71
C ALA A 217 -17.32 1.19 -2.98
N ILE A 218 -18.21 0.98 -3.96
CA ILE A 218 -18.07 1.52 -5.30
C ILE A 218 -19.31 2.31 -5.65
N LEU A 219 -19.11 3.59 -5.97
CA LEU A 219 -20.13 4.47 -6.52
C LEU A 219 -20.33 4.17 -8.01
N HIS A 220 -21.58 3.99 -8.42
CA HIS A 220 -21.97 3.97 -9.82
C HIS A 220 -21.98 5.41 -10.36
N THR A 221 -21.07 5.69 -11.28
CA THR A 221 -20.97 7.01 -11.93
C THR A 221 -21.74 7.00 -13.24
N LYS A 222 -22.68 7.94 -13.43
CA LYS A 222 -23.44 8.08 -14.70
C LYS A 222 -22.56 8.27 -15.93
N SER A 223 -21.36 8.82 -15.74
CA SER A 223 -20.33 9.02 -16.77
C SER A 223 -19.22 7.96 -16.72
N SER A 224 -19.53 6.74 -16.29
CA SER A 224 -18.54 5.67 -16.16
C SER A 224 -17.76 5.45 -17.45
N ARG A 225 -16.43 5.29 -17.33
CA ARG A 225 -15.58 4.77 -18.42
C ARG A 225 -15.75 3.26 -18.61
N GLY A 226 -16.73 2.63 -17.96
CA GLY A 226 -17.02 1.20 -18.02
C GLY A 226 -16.71 0.45 -16.71
N GLY A 227 -15.70 0.86 -15.94
CA GLY A 227 -15.27 0.14 -14.74
C GLY A 227 -16.32 0.09 -13.62
N SER A 228 -16.82 1.23 -13.16
CA SER A 228 -17.85 1.28 -12.11
C SER A 228 -19.18 0.68 -12.57
N ALA A 229 -19.56 0.85 -13.84
CA ALA A 229 -20.74 0.22 -14.40
C ALA A 229 -20.61 -1.32 -14.39
N TYR A 230 -19.45 -1.86 -14.76
CA TYR A 230 -19.19 -3.30 -14.72
C TYR A 230 -19.33 -3.87 -13.30
N TRP A 231 -18.78 -3.20 -12.29
CA TRP A 231 -18.98 -3.57 -10.89
C TRP A 231 -20.46 -3.63 -10.49
N HIS A 232 -21.28 -2.71 -10.97
CA HIS A 232 -22.69 -2.64 -10.60
C HIS A 232 -23.57 -3.62 -11.37
N GLU A 233 -23.29 -3.84 -12.65
CA GLU A 233 -24.16 -4.59 -13.57
C GLU A 233 -23.78 -6.06 -13.72
N LYS A 234 -22.48 -6.39 -13.63
CA LYS A 234 -21.96 -7.71 -14.01
C LYS A 234 -21.37 -8.49 -12.84
N VAL A 235 -20.86 -7.81 -11.82
CA VAL A 235 -20.24 -8.47 -10.67
C VAL A 235 -21.30 -9.02 -9.72
N LYS A 236 -21.15 -10.29 -9.36
CA LYS A 236 -22.03 -11.07 -8.47
C LYS A 236 -21.15 -11.90 -7.51
N PRO A 237 -21.70 -12.46 -6.42
CA PRO A 237 -20.98 -13.46 -5.62
C PRO A 237 -20.40 -14.58 -6.51
N GLY A 238 -19.20 -15.05 -6.18
CA GLY A 238 -18.40 -16.00 -6.97
C GLY A 238 -17.62 -15.40 -8.13
N HIS A 239 -17.84 -14.12 -8.48
CA HIS A 239 -17.12 -13.49 -9.59
C HIS A 239 -15.63 -13.36 -9.28
N LYS A 240 -14.77 -13.75 -10.23
CA LYS A 240 -13.30 -13.70 -10.08
C LYS A 240 -12.80 -12.26 -10.25
N VAL A 241 -11.90 -11.84 -9.39
CA VAL A 241 -11.24 -10.53 -9.43
C VAL A 241 -9.76 -10.70 -9.14
N LEU A 242 -8.92 -9.95 -9.83
CA LEU A 242 -7.52 -9.82 -9.48
C LEU A 242 -7.35 -8.59 -8.60
N ILE A 243 -6.65 -8.71 -7.46
CA ILE A 243 -6.39 -7.57 -6.57
C ILE A 243 -4.89 -7.42 -6.30
N SER A 244 -4.39 -6.20 -6.16
CA SER A 244 -3.04 -6.01 -5.60
C SER A 244 -3.02 -6.31 -4.11
N LEU A 245 -1.82 -6.46 -3.54
CA LEU A 245 -1.62 -6.22 -2.12
C LEU A 245 -2.14 -4.82 -1.73
N PRO A 246 -2.58 -4.60 -0.47
CA PRO A 246 -2.95 -3.27 0.00
C PRO A 246 -1.83 -2.27 -0.22
N LYS A 247 -2.14 -1.19 -0.94
CA LYS A 247 -1.21 -0.07 -1.16
C LYS A 247 -1.54 1.06 -0.21
N ASN A 248 -0.51 1.72 0.29
CA ASN A 248 -0.67 2.86 1.20
C ASN A 248 -1.45 3.99 0.48
N GLY A 249 -2.48 4.50 1.16
CA GLY A 249 -3.21 5.72 0.78
C GLY A 249 -2.95 6.82 1.80
N ILE A 250 -3.98 7.59 2.15
CA ILE A 250 -3.91 8.47 3.33
C ILE A 250 -3.73 7.61 4.58
N MET A 251 -2.67 7.84 5.34
CA MET A 251 -2.47 7.18 6.62
C MET A 251 -2.83 8.12 7.78
N PRO A 252 -3.42 7.60 8.88
CA PRO A 252 -3.65 8.41 10.05
C PRO A 252 -2.31 8.80 10.71
N SER A 253 -2.23 10.05 11.16
CA SER A 253 -1.04 10.61 11.79
C SER A 253 -0.91 10.05 13.20
N VAL A 254 0.23 9.42 13.50
CA VAL A 254 0.45 8.82 14.82
C VAL A 254 0.64 9.91 15.90
N SER A 255 1.22 11.04 15.51
CA SER A 255 1.54 12.17 16.39
C SER A 255 0.38 13.14 16.63
N ALA A 256 -0.66 13.11 15.80
CA ALA A 256 -1.82 13.99 15.97
C ALA A 256 -2.50 13.77 17.33
N ARG A 257 -2.92 14.88 17.95
CA ARG A 257 -3.67 14.89 19.21
C ARG A 257 -5.17 14.73 18.98
N TYR A 258 -5.63 15.12 17.79
CA TYR A 258 -7.02 15.04 17.37
C TYR A 258 -7.09 14.78 15.87
N HIS A 259 -8.11 14.06 15.41
CA HIS A 259 -8.31 13.77 13.99
C HIS A 259 -9.67 14.29 13.54
N VAL A 260 -9.71 15.01 12.42
CA VAL A 260 -10.97 15.42 11.81
C VAL A 260 -11.07 14.92 10.38
N PHE A 261 -12.14 14.19 10.09
CA PHE A 261 -12.41 13.60 8.78
C PHE A 261 -13.53 14.38 8.08
N TYR A 262 -13.20 15.04 6.98
CA TYR A 262 -14.12 15.74 6.10
C TYR A 262 -14.38 14.89 4.84
N ALA A 263 -15.56 14.27 4.79
CA ALA A 263 -15.96 13.39 3.72
C ALA A 263 -17.12 13.97 2.90
N ALA A 264 -17.10 13.75 1.58
CA ALA A 264 -18.24 14.03 0.71
C ALA A 264 -18.53 12.84 -0.23
N GLY A 265 -19.79 12.37 -0.23
CA GLY A 265 -20.22 11.23 -1.04
C GLY A 265 -19.41 9.96 -0.76
N ILE A 266 -18.85 9.33 -1.79
CA ILE A 266 -18.02 8.11 -1.63
C ILE A 266 -16.66 8.38 -0.98
N GLY A 267 -16.30 9.65 -0.78
CA GLY A 267 -15.12 10.10 0.00
C GLY A 267 -15.01 9.54 1.42
N ILE A 268 -16.10 8.98 1.94
CA ILE A 268 -16.17 8.40 3.28
C ILE A 268 -15.37 7.09 3.43
N THR A 269 -15.08 6.38 2.34
CA THR A 269 -14.49 5.03 2.37
C THR A 269 -13.14 4.94 3.09
N PRO A 270 -12.12 5.76 2.79
CA PRO A 270 -10.85 5.73 3.53
C PRO A 270 -11.04 6.20 4.97
N MET A 271 -11.96 7.15 5.20
CA MET A 271 -12.23 7.74 6.52
C MET A 271 -12.77 6.73 7.52
N ILE A 272 -13.59 5.77 7.07
CA ILE A 272 -14.11 4.69 7.94
C ILE A 272 -12.97 3.87 8.53
N SER A 273 -12.02 3.43 7.69
CA SER A 273 -10.89 2.62 8.15
C SER A 273 -9.97 3.38 9.10
N MET A 274 -9.80 4.69 8.89
CA MET A 274 -9.03 5.57 9.78
C MET A 274 -9.77 5.85 11.09
N ALA A 275 -11.08 6.05 11.07
CA ALA A 275 -11.89 6.22 12.27
C ALA A 275 -11.90 4.95 13.15
N GLU A 276 -11.95 3.76 12.53
CA GLU A 276 -11.76 2.48 13.21
C GLU A 276 -10.37 2.38 13.85
N TRP A 277 -9.31 2.82 13.15
CA TRP A 277 -7.97 2.91 13.71
C TRP A 277 -7.91 3.87 14.91
N CYS A 278 -8.54 5.04 14.82
CA CYS A 278 -8.61 5.99 15.93
C CYS A 278 -9.30 5.35 17.15
N CYS A 279 -10.41 4.62 16.94
CA CYS A 279 -11.07 3.87 18.01
C CYS A 279 -10.13 2.85 18.66
N ARG A 280 -9.43 2.04 17.87
CA ARG A 280 -8.49 1.02 18.36
C ARG A 280 -7.29 1.61 19.10
N LYS A 281 -6.89 2.83 18.75
CA LYS A 281 -5.75 3.54 19.35
C LYS A 281 -6.14 4.53 20.44
N GLY A 282 -7.43 4.65 20.77
CA GLY A 282 -7.92 5.64 21.75
C GLY A 282 -7.69 7.09 21.33
N LYS A 283 -7.56 7.37 20.03
CA LYS A 283 -7.34 8.72 19.50
C LYS A 283 -8.68 9.44 19.34
N PRO A 284 -8.82 10.69 19.82
CA PRO A 284 -10.06 11.45 19.67
C PRO A 284 -10.23 11.90 18.22
N PHE A 285 -11.47 11.86 17.72
CA PHE A 285 -11.79 12.26 16.36
C PHE A 285 -13.24 12.71 16.16
N THR A 286 -13.49 13.43 15.08
CA THR A 286 -14.82 13.75 14.54
C THR A 286 -14.88 13.47 13.04
N ILE A 287 -16.03 13.00 12.56
CA ILE A 287 -16.36 12.83 11.14
C ILE A 287 -17.40 13.87 10.75
N HIS A 288 -17.06 14.77 9.83
CA HIS A 288 -17.99 15.63 9.11
C HIS A 288 -18.29 15.00 7.75
N TYR A 289 -19.52 14.56 7.53
CA TYR A 289 -19.89 13.84 6.33
C TYR A 289 -21.06 14.51 5.59
N THR A 290 -20.84 14.92 4.35
CA THR A 290 -21.86 15.53 3.51
C THR A 290 -22.37 14.60 2.40
N ALA A 291 -23.70 14.60 2.21
CA ALA A 291 -24.41 13.89 1.15
C ALA A 291 -25.60 14.73 0.65
N ARG A 292 -26.31 14.24 -0.38
CA ARG A 292 -27.52 14.93 -0.86
C ARG A 292 -28.68 14.75 0.10
N THR A 293 -29.02 13.51 0.41
CA THR A 293 -30.08 13.13 1.36
C THR A 293 -29.56 12.04 2.28
N ARG A 294 -30.33 11.67 3.32
CA ARG A 294 -30.00 10.52 4.17
C ARG A 294 -29.93 9.21 3.39
N GLU A 295 -30.78 9.04 2.39
CA GLU A 295 -30.85 7.83 1.56
C GLU A 295 -29.65 7.69 0.61
N GLU A 296 -29.10 8.82 0.14
CA GLU A 296 -27.87 8.84 -0.66
C GLU A 296 -26.59 8.79 0.20
N CYS A 297 -26.71 8.80 1.53
CA CYS A 297 -25.59 8.81 2.46
C CYS A 297 -25.07 7.39 2.73
N ALA A 298 -24.07 6.98 1.96
CA ALA A 298 -23.46 5.65 2.11
C ALA A 298 -22.90 5.45 3.53
N PHE A 299 -23.15 4.28 4.12
CA PHE A 299 -22.78 3.91 5.48
C PHE A 299 -23.49 4.69 6.60
N TYR A 300 -24.55 5.46 6.33
CA TYR A 300 -25.22 6.29 7.33
C TYR A 300 -25.57 5.53 8.63
N SER A 301 -26.32 4.43 8.52
CA SER A 301 -26.73 3.60 9.66
C SER A 301 -25.53 2.97 10.38
N PHE A 302 -24.52 2.54 9.63
CA PHE A 302 -23.28 1.99 10.19
C PHE A 302 -22.52 3.05 11.00
N LEU A 303 -22.29 4.23 10.44
CA LEU A 303 -21.56 5.33 11.06
C LEU A 303 -22.26 5.79 12.34
N LYS A 304 -23.59 5.98 12.29
CA LYS A 304 -24.40 6.38 13.45
C LYS A 304 -24.27 5.36 14.59
N ARG A 305 -24.39 4.07 14.29
CA ARG A 305 -24.26 2.99 15.28
C ARG A 305 -22.83 2.87 15.81
N ARG A 306 -21.83 2.97 14.94
CA ARG A 306 -20.43 2.65 15.26
C ARG A 306 -19.70 3.79 15.97
N PHE A 307 -19.94 5.03 15.56
CA PHE A 307 -19.21 6.20 16.05
C PHE A 307 -20.10 7.21 16.81
N GLY A 308 -21.42 7.02 16.83
CA GLY A 308 -22.35 7.79 17.67
C GLY A 308 -22.22 9.29 17.46
N SER A 309 -22.00 10.01 18.57
CA SER A 309 -21.85 11.47 18.62
C SER A 309 -20.60 12.02 17.93
N LYS A 310 -19.65 11.16 17.50
CA LYS A 310 -18.48 11.58 16.72
C LYS A 310 -18.81 11.90 15.26
N ASN A 311 -20.02 11.61 14.79
CA ASN A 311 -20.46 11.94 13.44
C ASN A 311 -21.27 13.24 13.42
N ARG A 312 -21.01 14.06 12.40
CA ARG A 312 -21.81 15.23 12.03
C ARG A 312 -22.19 15.09 10.57
N PHE A 313 -23.48 14.93 10.30
CA PHE A 313 -24.00 14.71 8.96
C PHE A 313 -24.60 15.99 8.40
N TYR A 314 -24.36 16.24 7.11
CA TYR A 314 -24.83 17.43 6.41
C TYR A 314 -25.54 17.00 5.13
N PHE A 315 -26.81 17.39 4.98
CA PHE A 315 -27.63 16.97 3.85
C PHE A 315 -28.10 18.18 3.05
N THR A 316 -27.67 18.23 1.79
CA THR A 316 -27.84 19.40 0.93
C THR A 316 -29.19 19.48 0.22
N LYS A 317 -29.98 18.38 0.21
CA LYS A 317 -31.27 18.24 -0.46
C LYS A 317 -32.39 17.70 0.46
N GLU A 318 -32.22 17.78 1.77
CA GLU A 318 -33.27 17.50 2.74
C GLU A 318 -34.23 18.69 2.89
N LYS A 319 -35.39 18.47 3.53
CA LYS A 319 -36.38 19.54 3.80
C LYS A 319 -35.77 20.73 4.57
N SER A 320 -34.86 20.43 5.50
CA SER A 320 -34.03 21.42 6.19
C SER A 320 -32.56 21.17 5.78
N PRO A 321 -32.08 21.84 4.72
CA PRO A 321 -30.76 21.56 4.19
C PRO A 321 -29.67 22.13 5.11
N GLU A 322 -28.70 21.30 5.47
CA GLU A 322 -27.52 21.72 6.21
C GLU A 322 -26.29 21.57 5.30
N ARG A 323 -25.48 22.62 5.22
CA ARG A 323 -24.26 22.62 4.41
C ARG A 323 -23.04 22.50 5.30
N LEU A 324 -22.20 21.54 4.96
CA LEU A 324 -20.85 21.44 5.50
C LEU A 324 -20.02 22.60 4.95
N LEU A 325 -19.67 23.55 5.80
CA LEU A 325 -18.90 24.74 5.42
C LEU A 325 -17.47 24.69 5.98
N PRO A 326 -16.49 25.27 5.27
CA PRO A 326 -15.11 25.30 5.73
C PRO A 326 -14.92 26.01 7.07
N CYS A 327 -15.80 26.93 7.47
CA CYS A 327 -15.73 27.59 8.77
C CYS A 327 -15.71 26.63 9.97
N SER A 328 -16.20 25.39 9.80
CA SER A 328 -16.08 24.33 10.81
C SER A 328 -14.61 24.02 11.20
N LEU A 329 -13.65 24.26 10.30
CA LEU A 329 -12.22 24.08 10.55
C LEU A 329 -11.67 25.04 11.61
N LYS A 330 -12.34 26.16 11.90
CA LYS A 330 -11.85 27.16 12.86
C LYS A 330 -11.91 26.70 14.32
N THR A 331 -12.66 25.65 14.60
CA THR A 331 -13.04 25.26 15.97
C THR A 331 -12.27 24.06 16.53
N HIS A 332 -11.39 23.45 15.74
CA HIS A 332 -10.64 22.28 16.20
C HIS A 332 -9.45 22.67 17.08
N PRO A 333 -9.06 21.81 18.03
CA PRO A 333 -7.94 22.08 18.92
C PRO A 333 -6.59 22.06 18.17
N ILE A 334 -5.59 22.71 18.76
CA ILE A 334 -4.19 22.66 18.30
C ILE A 334 -3.69 21.21 18.29
N GLY A 335 -2.94 20.84 17.25
CA GLY A 335 -2.44 19.48 17.04
C GLY A 335 -3.43 18.56 16.32
N THR A 336 -4.43 19.12 15.64
CA THR A 336 -5.39 18.39 14.81
C THR A 336 -4.78 18.01 13.45
N ALA A 337 -4.96 16.76 13.04
CA ALA A 337 -4.78 16.32 11.66
C ALA A 337 -6.12 16.35 10.90
N VAL A 338 -6.13 16.99 9.74
CA VAL A 338 -7.29 17.21 8.87
C VAL A 338 -7.22 16.28 7.67
N TYR A 339 -8.24 15.45 7.50
CA TYR A 339 -8.35 14.51 6.39
C TYR A 339 -9.53 14.91 5.51
N ILE A 340 -9.31 15.06 4.21
CA ILE A 340 -10.31 15.59 3.27
C ILE A 340 -10.42 14.64 2.08
N CYS A 341 -11.63 14.13 1.82
CA CYS A 341 -11.87 13.31 0.66
C CYS A 341 -13.30 13.48 0.12
N GLY A 342 -13.39 13.77 -1.17
CA GLY A 342 -14.63 14.14 -1.83
C GLY A 342 -14.41 14.57 -3.28
N PRO A 343 -15.44 15.16 -3.92
CA PRO A 343 -15.31 15.72 -5.25
C PRO A 343 -14.22 16.81 -5.32
N PRO A 344 -13.60 17.04 -6.49
CA PRO A 344 -12.52 18.01 -6.67
C PRO A 344 -12.75 19.39 -6.05
N ALA A 345 -13.96 19.96 -6.22
CA ALA A 345 -14.30 21.27 -5.67
C ALA A 345 -14.36 21.27 -4.14
N PHE A 346 -14.86 20.18 -3.54
CA PHE A 346 -14.90 20.00 -2.09
C PHE A 346 -13.48 19.90 -1.52
N ASN A 347 -12.63 19.05 -2.11
CA ASN A 347 -11.25 18.90 -1.66
C ASN A 347 -10.50 20.24 -1.70
N HIS A 348 -10.55 20.92 -2.84
CA HIS A 348 -9.88 22.22 -3.01
C HIS A 348 -10.39 23.26 -2.01
N GLN A 349 -11.71 23.39 -1.84
CA GLN A 349 -12.29 24.37 -0.94
C GLN A 349 -11.85 24.16 0.52
N PHE A 350 -11.86 22.91 1.00
CA PHE A 350 -11.47 22.58 2.38
C PHE A 350 -9.95 22.67 2.59
N GLU A 351 -9.15 22.25 1.61
CA GLU A 351 -7.70 22.34 1.68
C GLU A 351 -7.23 23.80 1.76
N GLU A 352 -7.70 24.66 0.84
CA GLU A 352 -7.39 26.10 0.84
C GLU A 352 -7.83 26.79 2.13
N SER A 353 -9.02 26.42 2.62
CA SER A 353 -9.52 26.98 3.88
C SER A 353 -8.70 26.52 5.09
N ALA A 354 -8.25 25.26 5.12
CA ALA A 354 -7.39 24.77 6.20
C ALA A 354 -6.06 25.53 6.22
N LYS A 355 -5.40 25.70 5.07
CA LYS A 355 -4.19 26.52 4.95
C LYS A 355 -4.44 27.96 5.43
N LYS A 356 -5.53 28.58 4.95
CA LYS A 356 -5.93 29.93 5.36
C LYS A 356 -6.19 30.07 6.87
N TYR A 357 -6.66 29.02 7.53
CA TYR A 357 -6.89 29.02 8.98
C TYR A 357 -5.66 28.59 9.80
N GLY A 358 -4.49 28.43 9.17
CA GLY A 358 -3.23 28.22 9.86
C GLY A 358 -2.91 26.76 10.19
N TYR A 359 -3.59 25.80 9.56
CA TYR A 359 -3.16 24.40 9.64
C TYR A 359 -1.84 24.22 8.89
N PRO A 360 -0.80 23.62 9.49
CA PRO A 360 0.44 23.36 8.78
C PRO A 360 0.22 22.30 7.71
N ASP A 361 0.93 22.41 6.58
CA ASP A 361 0.74 21.52 5.41
C ASP A 361 0.84 20.04 5.76
N HIS A 362 1.77 19.67 6.64
CA HIS A 362 1.97 18.28 7.08
C HIS A 362 0.81 17.71 7.93
N SER A 363 -0.16 18.54 8.32
CA SER A 363 -1.37 18.13 9.06
C SER A 363 -2.61 18.02 8.16
N ILE A 364 -2.50 18.41 6.88
CA ILE A 364 -3.59 18.38 5.91
C ILE A 364 -3.37 17.23 4.94
N TYR A 365 -4.29 16.28 4.93
CA TYR A 365 -4.22 15.09 4.08
C TYR A 365 -5.42 15.06 3.14
N THR A 366 -5.17 15.05 1.83
CA THR A 366 -6.22 15.02 0.81
C THR A 366 -6.11 13.77 -0.06
N GLU A 367 -7.24 13.09 -0.28
CA GLU A 367 -7.31 11.95 -1.21
C GLU A 367 -8.27 12.34 -2.33
N PRO A 368 -7.74 12.65 -3.52
CA PRO A 368 -8.56 12.92 -4.68
C PRO A 368 -9.04 11.62 -5.32
N PHE A 369 -10.33 11.33 -5.18
CA PHE A 369 -11.03 10.39 -6.05
C PHE A 369 -11.34 11.05 -7.40
N ALA A 370 -10.31 11.40 -8.16
CA ALA A 370 -10.53 11.99 -9.47
C ALA A 370 -10.88 10.91 -10.49
N VAL A 371 -12.12 10.95 -10.99
CA VAL A 371 -12.34 10.73 -12.41
C VAL A 371 -11.86 12.02 -13.08
N PRO A 372 -10.86 11.99 -13.98
CA PRO A 372 -10.43 13.18 -14.69
C PRO A 372 -11.65 13.87 -15.32
N VAL A 373 -11.73 15.19 -15.18
CA VAL A 373 -12.76 16.01 -15.85
C VAL A 373 -12.80 15.62 -17.32
N LYS A 374 -14.01 15.46 -17.89
CA LYS A 374 -14.21 15.22 -19.33
C LYS A 374 -13.67 16.41 -20.13
N GLN A 375 -12.36 16.46 -20.32
CA GLN A 375 -11.78 17.11 -21.48
C GLN A 375 -11.93 16.11 -22.64
N LYS A 376 -12.32 16.59 -23.83
CA LYS A 376 -12.27 15.74 -25.03
C LYS A 376 -10.86 15.19 -25.14
N ASN A 377 -10.75 13.87 -25.22
CA ASN A 377 -9.49 13.23 -25.48
C ASN A 377 -9.33 13.17 -26.99
N GLU A 378 -8.24 13.72 -27.49
CA GLU A 378 -7.79 13.44 -28.84
C GLU A 378 -6.74 12.32 -28.82
N ALA A 379 -6.62 11.63 -29.95
CA ALA A 379 -5.53 10.69 -30.14
C ALA A 379 -4.22 11.49 -30.26
N PHE A 380 -3.12 10.92 -29.76
CA PHE A 380 -1.80 11.56 -29.84
C PHE A 380 -0.73 10.52 -30.05
N THR A 381 0.39 10.95 -30.64
CA THR A 381 1.48 10.05 -31.02
C THR A 381 2.59 10.10 -29.98
N ILE A 382 3.18 8.95 -29.71
CA ILE A 382 4.35 8.76 -28.88
C ILE A 382 5.50 8.30 -29.74
N GLN A 383 6.66 8.90 -29.52
CA GLN A 383 7.92 8.43 -30.04
C GLN A 383 8.82 7.98 -28.90
N THR A 384 9.37 6.79 -29.03
CA THR A 384 10.41 6.27 -28.14
C THR A 384 11.65 5.97 -28.99
N LYS A 385 12.74 5.50 -28.36
CA LYS A 385 13.89 4.97 -29.11
C LYS A 385 13.57 3.69 -29.89
N ARG A 386 12.54 2.95 -29.50
CA ARG A 386 12.24 1.62 -30.07
C ARG A 386 11.21 1.69 -31.20
N GLU A 387 10.24 2.59 -31.08
CA GLU A 387 9.08 2.64 -31.96
C GLU A 387 8.32 3.97 -31.83
N VAL A 388 7.40 4.17 -32.79
CA VAL A 388 6.37 5.22 -32.78
C VAL A 388 5.00 4.55 -32.72
N PHE A 389 4.12 5.04 -31.84
CA PHE A 389 2.76 4.51 -31.74
C PHE A 389 1.75 5.57 -31.32
N THR A 390 0.48 5.34 -31.64
CA THR A 390 -0.63 6.25 -31.29
C THR A 390 -1.37 5.76 -30.05
N VAL A 391 -1.63 6.68 -29.12
CA VAL A 391 -2.55 6.47 -27.99
C VAL A 391 -3.92 6.98 -28.42
N SER A 392 -4.91 6.09 -28.47
CA SER A 392 -6.28 6.44 -28.84
C SER A 392 -6.95 7.36 -27.81
N LYS A 393 -8.06 8.00 -28.20
CA LYS A 393 -8.87 8.86 -27.30
C LYS A 393 -9.39 8.13 -26.06
N ASP A 394 -9.60 6.82 -26.14
CA ASP A 394 -10.24 6.01 -25.10
C ASP A 394 -9.23 5.31 -24.18
N GLU A 395 -7.94 5.39 -24.50
CA GLU A 395 -6.85 4.77 -23.74
C GLU A 395 -5.96 5.82 -23.07
N ASN A 396 -5.24 5.40 -22.02
CA ASN A 396 -4.18 6.21 -21.41
C ASN A 396 -2.80 5.68 -21.81
N LEU A 397 -1.80 6.55 -21.74
CA LEU A 397 -0.44 6.24 -22.16
C LEU A 397 0.18 5.12 -21.31
N LEU A 398 -0.05 5.12 -19.99
CA LEU A 398 0.50 4.11 -19.10
C LEU A 398 0.10 2.70 -19.54
N ASP A 399 -1.18 2.46 -19.81
CA ASP A 399 -1.66 1.14 -20.25
C ASP A 399 -1.01 0.71 -21.58
N GLN A 400 -0.79 1.65 -22.51
CA GLN A 400 -0.12 1.37 -23.79
C GLN A 400 1.36 1.03 -23.62
N LEU A 401 2.08 1.77 -22.76
CA LEU A 401 3.48 1.50 -22.43
C LEU A 401 3.63 0.12 -21.77
N GLU A 402 2.73 -0.22 -20.84
CA GLU A 402 2.74 -1.52 -20.17
C GLU A 402 2.44 -2.67 -21.13
N LYS A 403 1.44 -2.52 -22.02
CA LYS A 403 1.13 -3.52 -23.08
C LYS A 403 2.33 -3.79 -24.01
N LYS A 404 3.12 -2.75 -24.28
CA LYS A 404 4.33 -2.84 -25.13
C LYS A 404 5.58 -3.29 -24.36
N GLY A 405 5.44 -3.61 -23.07
CA GLY A 405 6.53 -4.13 -22.25
C GLY A 405 7.57 -3.09 -21.81
N TYR A 406 7.22 -1.80 -21.79
CA TYR A 406 8.08 -0.79 -21.17
C TYR A 406 8.08 -0.95 -19.65
N PRO A 407 9.24 -0.77 -18.97
CA PRO A 407 9.39 -0.99 -17.54
C PRO A 407 8.87 0.20 -16.72
N VAL A 408 7.60 0.58 -16.91
CA VAL A 408 6.96 1.68 -16.17
C VAL A 408 6.27 1.12 -14.93
N VAL A 409 6.73 1.53 -13.75
CA VAL A 409 6.11 1.15 -12.48
C VAL A 409 4.83 1.96 -12.26
N SER A 410 3.80 1.36 -11.63
CA SER A 410 2.55 2.08 -11.39
C SER A 410 1.86 1.68 -10.09
N SER A 411 1.27 2.69 -9.41
CA SER A 411 0.53 2.51 -8.17
C SER A 411 -0.92 2.99 -8.31
N CYS A 412 -1.23 4.27 -8.09
CA CYS A 412 -2.64 4.70 -8.00
C CYS A 412 -3.42 4.69 -9.33
N ARG A 413 -2.75 4.80 -10.49
CA ARG A 413 -3.37 5.01 -11.82
C ARG A 413 -4.40 6.15 -11.90
N ALA A 414 -4.30 7.12 -10.99
CA ALA A 414 -5.23 8.22 -10.84
C ALA A 414 -4.56 9.61 -10.95
N GLY A 415 -3.22 9.66 -11.10
CA GLY A 415 -2.50 10.92 -11.28
C GLY A 415 -2.07 11.63 -9.99
N HIS A 416 -1.92 10.90 -8.88
CA HIS A 416 -1.67 11.51 -7.56
C HIS A 416 -0.47 10.97 -6.79
N CYS A 417 -0.02 9.75 -7.06
CA CYS A 417 1.05 9.12 -6.28
C CYS A 417 2.45 9.29 -6.88
N GLY A 418 2.57 9.85 -8.09
CA GLY A 418 3.86 10.02 -8.79
C GLY A 418 4.52 8.74 -9.30
N THR A 419 4.16 7.54 -8.82
CA THR A 419 4.88 6.29 -9.12
C THR A 419 5.14 6.04 -10.60
N CYS A 420 4.20 6.36 -11.50
CA CYS A 420 4.39 6.15 -12.93
C CYS A 420 5.11 7.29 -13.65
N GLU A 421 5.80 8.17 -12.95
CA GLU A 421 6.53 9.29 -13.56
C GLU A 421 7.52 8.82 -14.62
N ILE A 422 7.48 9.49 -15.77
CA ILE A 422 8.40 9.33 -16.89
C ILE A 422 8.86 10.71 -17.36
N LYS A 423 9.93 10.76 -18.17
CA LYS A 423 10.43 12.03 -18.73
C LYS A 423 10.06 12.20 -20.20
N ILE A 424 9.50 13.36 -20.52
CA ILE A 424 9.30 13.88 -21.88
C ILE A 424 10.53 14.67 -22.28
N ILE A 425 11.12 14.31 -23.43
CA ILE A 425 12.29 14.98 -24.02
C ILE A 425 11.83 16.12 -24.94
N LYS A 426 10.75 15.91 -25.71
CA LYS A 426 10.26 16.87 -26.71
C LYS A 426 8.74 16.69 -26.93
N GLY A 427 8.06 17.77 -27.27
CA GLY A 427 6.63 17.82 -27.57
C GLY A 427 5.84 18.53 -26.48
N ASP A 428 4.52 18.62 -26.67
CA ASP A 428 3.63 19.44 -25.84
C ASP A 428 2.75 18.56 -24.93
N PRO A 429 3.19 18.28 -23.68
CA PRO A 429 2.41 17.47 -22.74
C PRO A 429 1.23 18.26 -22.16
N VAL A 430 0.08 17.60 -22.12
CA VAL A 430 -1.12 18.06 -21.40
C VAL A 430 -1.17 17.37 -20.03
N HIS A 431 -0.71 18.09 -19.01
CA HIS A 431 -0.69 17.61 -17.63
C HIS A 431 -2.10 17.57 -17.03
N ARG A 432 -2.50 16.39 -16.54
CA ARG A 432 -3.78 16.16 -15.86
C ARG A 432 -3.61 15.56 -14.47
N ASP A 433 -2.38 15.36 -14.03
CA ASP A 433 -2.04 14.97 -12.69
C ASP A 433 -2.10 16.15 -11.71
N ARG A 434 -2.11 15.82 -10.42
CA ARG A 434 -1.98 16.80 -9.33
C ARG A 434 -0.76 16.53 -8.45
N PHE A 435 0.15 15.68 -8.94
CA PHE A 435 1.35 15.32 -8.21
C PHE A 435 2.49 16.28 -8.54
N LEU A 436 2.70 16.55 -9.83
CA LEU A 436 3.82 17.35 -10.29
C LEU A 436 3.57 18.83 -10.04
N THR A 437 4.58 19.48 -9.45
CA THR A 437 4.73 20.94 -9.36
C THR A 437 4.88 21.57 -10.74
N VAL A 438 4.72 22.89 -10.83
CA VAL A 438 4.88 23.62 -12.11
C VAL A 438 6.31 23.49 -12.62
N GLU A 439 7.29 23.48 -11.71
CA GLU A 439 8.71 23.36 -11.99
C GLU A 439 9.05 21.96 -12.54
N GLU A 440 8.55 20.90 -11.92
CA GLU A 440 8.76 19.52 -12.40
C GLU A 440 8.16 19.30 -13.80
N ARG A 441 6.98 19.89 -14.07
CA ARG A 441 6.35 19.87 -15.40
C ARG A 441 7.23 20.56 -16.44
N LYS A 442 7.78 21.74 -16.12
CA LYS A 442 8.73 22.46 -17.00
C LYS A 442 10.01 21.67 -17.24
N GLN A 443 10.44 20.85 -16.29
CA GLN A 443 11.58 19.94 -16.43
C GLN A 443 11.24 18.63 -17.17
N GLY A 444 10.05 18.53 -17.75
CA GLY A 444 9.61 17.39 -18.57
C GLY A 444 9.17 16.16 -17.77
N SER A 445 8.95 16.26 -16.45
CA SER A 445 8.31 15.16 -15.70
C SER A 445 6.86 14.98 -16.15
N PHE A 446 6.41 13.74 -16.31
CA PHE A 446 5.11 13.43 -16.89
C PHE A 446 4.45 12.21 -16.23
N ILE A 447 3.16 12.29 -15.95
CA ILE A 447 2.38 11.22 -15.31
C ILE A 447 1.45 10.54 -16.34
N PRO A 448 1.87 9.42 -16.97
CA PRO A 448 1.23 8.81 -18.13
C PRO A 448 -0.13 8.13 -17.86
N CYS A 449 -0.49 7.91 -16.60
CA CYS A 449 -1.78 7.29 -16.26
C CYS A 449 -2.99 8.21 -16.47
N VAL A 450 -2.76 9.54 -16.50
CA VAL A 450 -3.83 10.54 -16.67
C VAL A 450 -3.50 11.63 -17.68
N SER A 451 -2.22 11.99 -17.83
CA SER A 451 -1.78 13.07 -18.72
C SER A 451 -1.74 12.59 -20.18
N ARG A 452 -1.82 13.54 -21.13
CA ARG A 452 -1.89 13.27 -22.59
C ARG A 452 -0.89 14.14 -23.35
N GLY A 453 -0.82 13.99 -24.66
CA GLY A 453 -0.15 14.93 -25.56
C GLY A 453 -1.15 15.73 -26.38
N GLU A 454 -0.68 16.86 -26.89
CA GLU A 454 -1.39 17.70 -27.86
C GLU A 454 -0.45 18.01 -29.04
N GLY A 455 -1.00 18.09 -30.24
CA GLY A 455 -0.22 18.38 -31.45
C GLY A 455 0.68 17.22 -31.90
N GLY A 456 1.98 17.51 -32.03
CA GLY A 456 3.00 16.59 -32.56
C GLY A 456 3.36 15.43 -31.61
N PRO A 457 4.26 14.51 -32.04
CA PRO A 457 4.62 13.36 -31.22
C PRO A 457 5.34 13.77 -29.93
N LEU A 458 4.95 13.16 -28.80
CA LEU A 458 5.70 13.25 -27.56
C LEU A 458 6.88 12.28 -27.57
N LEU A 459 8.10 12.80 -27.44
CA LEU A 459 9.32 12.01 -27.35
C LEU A 459 9.60 11.63 -25.89
N LEU A 460 9.67 10.34 -25.59
CA LEU A 460 9.91 9.81 -24.24
C LEU A 460 11.36 9.36 -24.02
N LYS A 461 11.84 9.51 -22.78
CA LYS A 461 13.08 8.89 -22.28
C LYS A 461 12.72 7.64 -21.47
N LEU A 462 12.60 6.50 -22.13
CA LEU A 462 12.28 5.19 -21.53
C LEU A 462 13.33 4.13 -21.86
#